data_AF-A0A450T0P3-F1
#
_entry.id   AF-A0A450T0P3-F1
#
_cell.length_a   1.000
_cell.length_b   1.000
_cell.length_c   1.000
_cell.angle_alpha   90.00
_cell.angle_beta   90.00
_cell.angle_gamma   90.00
#
_symmetry.space_group_name_H-M   'P 1'
#
loop_
_entity.id
_entity.type
_entity.pdbx_description
1 polymer ?
#
loop_
_entity_poly.entity_id
_entity_poly.type
_entity_poly.pdbx_seq_one_letter_code
_entity_poly.pdbx_strand_id
1 'polypeptide(L)'
;MEKCAHINLRCINEYELVRKYRCDDCGAVMMCACDEEIGTKFLSHQLASGTALESQKHIPVSAGFVACVCAECRGLPIEPHPVAAIPGRTSKIKRYYWRELAFREMKLYEQYGGKPDHYIFEMDDTSENSIIGKAKNQALKDIKRLHSEAHKYEYSEKSTAQVLEEYDVKVININGEYVEDEDRKAKIKYQGNLLTVEEYVEAILHEQGYKTVQLESSPFHVLFAVFMWMVIQDPADPQVQMAGFGERSAYEKSREKNPIWVPLPDDFGSPGYSKRRALEIERHFSPEMEDKDNLLWLFDYWVPYSEGLRQYLWAHREIDIEKARKIVEVLSPVSIQAILRYLVDDYWGRYIGWPDLLAYRDNDFVLIEVKSSKDKLSEEQKRWIAGNTEYLQLPFSIFKVHRKNAQQGHPADPKNAARFRVG
;
A
#
# COMPACT_ATOMS: atom_id res chain seq x y z
N MET A 1 37.36 25.86 11.39
CA MET A 1 36.61 24.75 10.76
C MET A 1 36.76 24.91 9.27
N GLU A 2 37.33 23.92 8.60
CA GLU A 2 37.34 23.90 7.13
C GLU A 2 35.89 23.87 6.63
N LYS A 3 35.61 24.62 5.56
CA LYS A 3 34.29 24.58 4.91
C LYS A 3 34.14 23.19 4.29
N CYS A 4 33.19 22.40 4.81
CA CYS A 4 32.84 21.10 4.23
C CYS A 4 32.35 21.31 2.78
N ALA A 5 32.86 20.49 1.86
CA ALA A 5 32.47 20.55 0.45
C ALA A 5 31.14 19.83 0.15
N HIS A 6 30.55 19.15 1.15
CA HIS A 6 29.28 18.43 1.05
C HIS A 6 29.23 17.41 -0.10
N ILE A 7 30.29 16.60 -0.24
CA ILE A 7 30.40 15.61 -1.33
C ILE A 7 29.51 14.39 -1.05
N ASN A 8 29.56 13.90 0.20
CA ASN A 8 28.82 12.74 0.67
C ASN A 8 27.47 13.21 1.23
N LEU A 9 26.44 13.12 0.39
CA LEU A 9 25.09 13.57 0.70
C LEU A 9 24.11 12.42 0.53
N ARG A 10 23.20 12.29 1.50
CA ARG A 10 22.07 11.36 1.42
C ARG A 10 20.74 12.10 1.56
N CYS A 11 19.76 11.73 0.74
CA CYS A 11 18.40 12.25 0.87
C CYS A 11 17.79 11.67 2.16
N ILE A 12 17.16 12.53 2.96
CA ILE A 12 16.56 12.14 4.25
C ILE A 12 15.17 11.51 4.04
N ASN A 13 14.45 11.98 3.02
CA ASN A 13 13.14 11.49 2.61
C ASN A 13 12.87 11.91 1.16
N GLU A 14 12.84 10.93 0.27
CA GLU A 14 12.61 11.10 -1.16
C GLU A 14 11.20 11.58 -1.51
N TYR A 15 10.24 11.41 -0.59
CA TYR A 15 8.82 11.74 -0.74
C TYR A 15 8.46 13.16 -0.30
N GLU A 16 9.45 13.97 0.08
CA GLU A 16 9.24 15.41 0.23
C GLU A 16 9.32 16.13 -1.11
N LEU A 17 8.46 17.15 -1.28
CA LEU A 17 8.49 18.02 -2.47
C LEU A 17 9.80 18.82 -2.50
N VAL A 18 10.12 19.53 -1.42
CA VAL A 18 11.44 20.15 -1.22
C VAL A 18 12.29 19.18 -0.40
N ARG A 19 13.13 18.39 -1.06
CA ARG A 19 13.91 17.32 -0.41
C ARG A 19 15.03 17.89 0.46
N LYS A 20 15.26 17.25 1.61
CA LYS A 20 16.38 17.56 2.50
C LYS A 20 17.45 16.49 2.37
N TYR A 21 18.69 16.95 2.42
CA TYR A 21 19.87 16.12 2.31
C TYR A 21 20.73 16.33 3.55
N ARG A 22 21.23 15.24 4.12
CA ARG A 22 22.22 15.26 5.19
C ARG A 22 23.59 15.01 4.59
N CYS A 23 24.57 15.82 4.97
CA CYS A 23 25.97 15.56 4.68
C CYS A 23 26.54 14.58 5.71
N ASP A 24 27.11 13.47 5.24
CA ASP A 24 27.68 12.45 6.13
C ASP A 24 29.00 12.91 6.77
N ASP A 25 29.71 13.87 6.15
CA ASP A 25 31.00 14.36 6.64
C ASP A 25 30.87 15.37 7.80
N CYS A 26 29.86 16.24 7.74
CA CYS A 26 29.70 17.33 8.72
C CYS A 26 28.32 17.37 9.42
N GLY A 27 27.41 16.48 9.06
CA GLY A 27 26.07 16.38 9.64
C GLY A 27 25.08 17.48 9.22
N ALA A 28 25.53 18.47 8.44
CA ALA A 28 24.67 19.57 8.00
C ALA A 28 23.49 19.08 7.17
N VAL A 29 22.34 19.74 7.35
CA VAL A 29 21.08 19.44 6.64
C VAL A 29 20.73 20.62 5.74
N MET A 30 20.52 20.34 4.46
CA MET A 30 20.35 21.35 3.41
C MET A 30 19.34 20.92 2.35
N MET A 31 18.92 21.88 1.54
CA MET A 31 18.06 21.70 0.38
C MET A 31 18.84 22.10 -0.89
N CYS A 32 18.48 21.55 -2.05
CA CYS A 32 19.12 21.96 -3.29
C CYS A 32 18.57 23.31 -3.76
N ALA A 33 19.45 24.22 -4.17
CA ALA A 33 19.09 25.54 -4.67
C ALA A 33 18.14 25.50 -5.90
N CYS A 34 18.09 24.39 -6.65
CA CYS A 34 17.13 24.24 -7.75
C CYS A 34 15.66 24.26 -7.30
N ASP A 35 15.40 24.01 -6.02
CA ASP A 35 14.06 23.99 -5.44
C ASP A 35 13.70 25.33 -4.78
N GLU A 36 14.63 26.28 -4.68
CA GLU A 36 14.48 27.50 -3.87
C GLU A 36 13.28 28.36 -4.27
N GLU A 37 13.09 28.57 -5.58
CA GLU A 37 11.99 29.41 -6.07
C GLU A 37 10.62 28.83 -5.67
N ILE A 38 10.42 27.53 -5.88
CA ILE A 38 9.15 26.87 -5.55
C ILE A 38 9.01 26.72 -4.03
N GLY A 39 10.10 26.36 -3.35
CA GLY A 39 10.15 26.18 -1.91
C GLY A 39 9.75 27.45 -1.17
N THR A 40 10.32 28.59 -1.55
CA THR A 40 10.04 29.88 -0.90
C THR A 40 8.64 30.42 -1.20
N LYS A 41 8.17 30.28 -2.45
CA LYS A 41 6.87 30.81 -2.87
C LYS A 41 5.68 29.96 -2.41
N PHE A 42 5.77 28.63 -2.53
CA PHE A 42 4.62 27.73 -2.37
C PHE A 42 4.72 26.82 -1.15
N LEU A 43 5.92 26.53 -0.67
CA LEU A 43 6.19 25.48 0.31
C LEU A 43 7.04 25.99 1.47
N SER A 44 6.83 27.25 1.87
CA SER A 44 7.62 27.92 2.92
C SER A 44 7.59 27.15 4.25
N HIS A 45 6.46 26.50 4.54
CA HIS A 45 6.28 25.62 5.70
C HIS A 45 7.19 24.38 5.69
N GLN A 46 7.71 23.96 4.54
CA GLN A 46 8.65 22.83 4.41
C GLN A 46 10.12 23.24 4.58
N LEU A 47 10.45 24.53 4.75
CA LEU A 47 11.85 24.97 4.63
C LEU A 47 12.66 24.87 5.94
N ALA A 48 11.98 24.92 7.10
CA ALA A 48 12.65 24.94 8.40
C ALA A 48 13.12 23.55 8.86
N SER A 49 12.44 22.49 8.42
CA SER A 49 12.72 21.11 8.81
C SER A 49 12.30 20.13 7.72
N GLY A 50 12.87 18.93 7.77
CA GLY A 50 12.38 17.76 7.05
C GLY A 50 11.98 16.66 8.03
N THR A 51 11.38 15.59 7.51
CA THR A 51 11.02 14.40 8.27
C THR A 51 11.80 13.20 7.75
N ALA A 52 12.58 12.53 8.60
CA ALA A 52 13.27 11.30 8.22
C ALA A 52 12.28 10.20 7.85
N LEU A 53 12.44 9.59 6.68
CA LEU A 53 11.47 8.60 6.19
C LEU A 53 11.32 7.39 7.14
N GLU A 54 12.43 6.83 7.62
CA GLU A 54 12.35 5.63 8.47
C GLU A 54 11.87 5.94 9.89
N SER A 55 12.42 6.98 10.52
CA SER A 55 12.15 7.27 11.94
C SER A 55 11.01 8.26 12.17
N GLN A 56 10.49 8.87 11.10
CA GLN A 56 9.51 9.96 11.13
C GLN A 56 9.91 11.17 12.01
N LYS A 57 11.18 11.24 12.43
CA LYS A 57 11.69 12.34 13.25
C LYS A 57 11.86 13.61 12.42
N HIS A 58 11.41 14.72 13.00
CA HIS A 58 11.71 16.05 12.48
C HIS A 58 13.20 16.38 12.63
N ILE A 59 13.81 16.84 11.54
CA ILE A 59 15.21 17.20 11.45
C ILE A 59 15.28 18.67 11.00
N PRO A 60 15.83 19.58 11.82
CA PRO A 60 15.97 20.97 11.45
C PRO A 60 16.96 21.14 10.29
N VAL A 61 16.65 22.04 9.37
CA VAL A 61 17.56 22.47 8.30
C VAL A 61 18.61 23.39 8.91
N SER A 62 19.89 23.09 8.68
CA SER A 62 21.00 23.83 9.29
C SER A 62 21.77 24.72 8.31
N ALA A 63 21.69 24.44 7.00
CA ALA A 63 22.46 25.13 5.97
C ALA A 63 21.61 25.79 4.86
N GLY A 64 20.28 25.65 4.91
CA GLY A 64 19.36 26.27 3.94
C GLY A 64 19.51 25.70 2.53
N PHE A 65 19.43 26.57 1.51
CA PHE A 65 19.61 26.21 0.11
C PHE A 65 21.09 26.25 -0.28
N VAL A 66 21.58 25.16 -0.86
CA VAL A 66 22.96 25.00 -1.32
C VAL A 66 22.98 24.51 -2.77
N ALA A 67 23.90 25.02 -3.57
CA ALA A 67 24.04 24.63 -4.97
C ALA A 67 24.50 23.17 -5.12
N CYS A 68 24.05 22.49 -6.18
CA CYS A 68 24.51 21.15 -6.57
C CYS A 68 24.38 20.08 -5.46
N VAL A 69 23.31 20.12 -4.67
CA VAL A 69 23.05 19.12 -3.60
C VAL A 69 22.35 17.87 -4.16
N CYS A 70 21.30 18.04 -4.96
CA CYS A 70 20.53 16.90 -5.48
C CYS A 70 21.29 16.16 -6.59
N ALA A 71 20.93 14.89 -6.79
CA ALA A 71 21.53 14.05 -7.83
C ALA A 71 21.45 14.69 -9.23
N GLU A 72 20.31 15.30 -9.56
CA GLU A 72 20.07 15.95 -10.85
C GLU A 72 21.04 17.12 -11.11
N CYS A 73 21.19 18.05 -10.15
CA CYS A 73 22.14 19.16 -10.28
C CYS A 73 23.60 18.70 -10.26
N ARG A 74 23.88 17.49 -9.75
CA ARG A 74 25.22 16.86 -9.78
C ARG A 74 25.48 16.06 -11.06
N GLY A 75 24.49 15.90 -11.94
CA GLY A 75 24.59 15.03 -13.11
C GLY A 75 24.71 13.54 -12.76
N LEU A 76 24.25 13.14 -11.57
CA LEU A 76 24.22 11.76 -11.12
C LEU A 76 22.92 11.07 -11.57
N PRO A 77 22.92 9.74 -11.73
CA PRO A 77 21.69 8.98 -11.96
C PRO A 77 20.64 9.28 -10.90
N ILE A 78 19.39 9.46 -11.33
CA ILE A 78 18.27 9.73 -10.43
C ILE A 78 17.53 8.41 -10.21
N GLU A 79 17.48 7.98 -8.96
CA GLU A 79 16.67 6.83 -8.57
C GLU A 79 15.18 7.20 -8.60
N PRO A 80 14.32 6.41 -9.25
CA PRO A 80 12.89 6.67 -9.26
C PRO A 80 12.26 6.27 -7.93
N HIS A 81 11.46 7.18 -7.35
CA HIS A 81 10.68 6.92 -6.14
C HIS A 81 9.19 7.10 -6.41
N PRO A 82 8.55 6.13 -7.08
CA PRO A 82 7.14 6.22 -7.44
C PRO A 82 6.26 6.15 -6.19
N VAL A 83 5.32 7.08 -6.09
CA VAL A 83 4.29 7.07 -5.04
C VAL A 83 3.20 6.03 -5.33
N ALA A 84 2.47 5.62 -4.29
CA ALA A 84 1.41 4.61 -4.37
C ALA A 84 0.30 4.94 -5.39
N ALA A 85 -0.30 3.90 -5.95
CA ALA A 85 -1.46 4.02 -6.83
C ALA A 85 -2.74 4.25 -6.02
N ILE A 86 -3.17 5.50 -5.93
CA ILE A 86 -4.42 5.89 -5.26
C ILE A 86 -5.41 6.52 -6.26
N PRO A 87 -6.71 6.67 -5.93
CA PRO A 87 -7.65 7.41 -6.76
C PRO A 87 -7.09 8.77 -7.18
N GLY A 88 -7.13 9.07 -8.49
CA GLY A 88 -6.52 10.28 -9.06
C GLY A 88 -5.02 10.15 -9.41
N ARG A 89 -4.31 9.10 -8.95
CA ARG A 89 -2.87 8.86 -9.16
C ARG A 89 -2.55 7.43 -9.67
N THR A 90 -3.35 6.93 -10.61
CA THR A 90 -3.24 5.54 -11.09
C THR A 90 -2.22 5.33 -12.22
N SER A 91 -1.92 6.36 -13.02
CA SER A 91 -1.00 6.20 -14.16
C SER A 91 0.47 6.20 -13.74
N LYS A 92 1.33 5.47 -14.48
CA LYS A 92 2.78 5.44 -14.24
C LYS A 92 3.41 6.83 -14.20
N ILE A 93 3.02 7.71 -15.14
CA ILE A 93 3.49 9.10 -15.13
C ILE A 93 3.11 9.81 -13.83
N LYS A 94 1.86 9.69 -13.38
CA LYS A 94 1.43 10.35 -12.13
C LYS A 94 2.15 9.81 -10.90
N ARG A 95 2.58 8.54 -10.92
CA ARG A 95 3.32 7.90 -9.84
C ARG A 95 4.80 8.22 -9.87
N TYR A 96 5.47 8.14 -11.02
CA TYR A 96 6.91 8.34 -11.14
C TYR A 96 7.30 9.83 -11.18
N TYR A 97 6.49 10.66 -11.82
CA TYR A 97 6.74 12.11 -11.97
C TYR A 97 5.91 12.94 -10.98
N TRP A 98 5.50 12.37 -9.84
CA TRP A 98 4.59 13.03 -8.90
C TRP A 98 5.13 14.40 -8.44
N ARG A 99 6.45 14.48 -8.21
CA ARG A 99 7.14 15.70 -7.78
C ARG A 99 7.24 16.72 -8.92
N GLU A 100 7.66 16.28 -10.10
CA GLU A 100 7.74 17.15 -11.28
C GLU A 100 6.36 17.69 -11.68
N LEU A 101 5.32 16.87 -11.57
CA LEU A 101 3.94 17.29 -11.79
C LEU A 101 3.53 18.38 -10.81
N ALA A 102 3.79 18.21 -9.50
CA ALA A 102 3.48 19.21 -8.49
C ALA A 102 4.21 20.54 -8.75
N PHE A 103 5.51 20.49 -9.05
CA PHE A 103 6.30 21.70 -9.35
C PHE A 103 5.83 22.39 -10.62
N ARG A 104 5.50 21.62 -11.66
CA ARG A 104 4.98 22.17 -12.91
C ARG A 104 3.59 22.78 -12.73
N GLU A 105 2.75 22.13 -11.94
CA GLU A 105 1.42 22.62 -11.59
C GLU A 105 1.49 23.95 -10.85
N MET A 106 2.33 24.10 -9.82
CA MET A 106 2.52 25.35 -9.09
C MET A 106 2.95 26.50 -10.01
N LYS A 107 3.91 26.24 -10.91
CA LYS A 107 4.35 27.23 -11.91
C LYS A 107 3.21 27.64 -12.84
N LEU A 108 2.43 26.68 -13.32
CA LEU A 108 1.29 26.95 -14.23
C LEU A 108 0.16 27.68 -13.51
N TYR A 109 -0.09 27.36 -12.25
CA TYR A 109 -1.09 28.01 -11.42
C TYR A 109 -0.78 29.51 -11.27
N GLU A 110 0.46 29.89 -10.96
CA GLU A 110 0.90 31.30 -10.95
C GLU A 110 0.76 31.95 -12.34
N GLN A 111 1.19 31.25 -13.40
CA GLN A 111 1.06 31.74 -14.79
C GLN A 111 -0.39 31.97 -15.22
N TYR A 112 -1.34 31.24 -14.65
CA TYR A 112 -2.77 31.39 -14.91
C TYR A 112 -3.46 32.38 -13.96
N GLY A 113 -2.69 33.13 -13.17
CA GLY A 113 -3.16 34.20 -12.30
C GLY A 113 -3.49 33.76 -10.87
N GLY A 114 -3.16 32.52 -10.49
CA GLY A 114 -3.23 32.05 -9.11
C GLY A 114 -2.19 32.72 -8.22
N LYS A 115 -2.49 32.83 -6.92
CA LYS A 115 -1.60 33.45 -5.94
C LYS A 115 -0.91 32.37 -5.11
N PRO A 116 0.42 32.32 -5.00
CA PRO A 116 1.12 31.26 -4.28
C PRO A 116 0.62 31.02 -2.85
N ASP A 117 0.30 32.08 -2.10
CA ASP A 117 -0.23 31.99 -0.72
C ASP A 117 -1.64 31.36 -0.64
N HIS A 118 -2.37 31.30 -1.75
CA HIS A 118 -3.69 30.68 -1.86
C HIS A 118 -3.63 29.24 -2.40
N TYR A 119 -2.43 28.76 -2.76
CA TYR A 119 -2.29 27.40 -3.27
C TYR A 119 -2.47 26.39 -2.13
N ILE A 120 -3.70 25.91 -1.96
CA ILE A 120 -4.04 24.88 -0.99
C ILE A 120 -4.17 23.55 -1.74
N PHE A 121 -3.47 22.51 -1.28
CA PHE A 121 -3.52 21.18 -1.90
C PHE A 121 -4.91 20.54 -1.81
N GLU A 122 -5.74 20.93 -0.83
CA GLU A 122 -7.09 20.43 -0.60
C GLU A 122 -7.97 21.50 0.08
N MET A 123 -9.00 22.04 -0.59
CA MET A 123 -10.37 22.35 -0.08
C MET A 123 -11.18 23.22 -1.06
N ASP A 124 -12.52 23.16 -0.89
CA ASP A 124 -13.66 23.66 -1.67
C ASP A 124 -13.74 25.17 -1.99
N ASP A 125 -12.62 25.90 -2.09
CA ASP A 125 -12.69 27.29 -2.56
C ASP A 125 -12.96 27.35 -4.07
N THR A 126 -14.23 27.48 -4.39
CA THR A 126 -14.77 27.47 -5.77
C THR A 126 -14.17 28.52 -6.70
N SER A 127 -13.54 29.57 -6.16
CA SER A 127 -13.04 30.70 -6.96
C SER A 127 -11.86 30.33 -7.88
N GLU A 128 -10.98 29.44 -7.44
CA GLU A 128 -9.74 29.11 -8.16
C GLU A 128 -9.66 27.66 -8.68
N ASN A 129 -10.68 26.85 -8.42
CA ASN A 129 -10.77 25.46 -8.90
C ASN A 129 -10.58 25.33 -10.41
N SER A 130 -11.05 26.31 -11.19
CA SER A 130 -10.87 26.32 -12.65
C SER A 130 -9.40 26.53 -13.06
N ILE A 131 -8.64 27.34 -12.29
CA ILE A 131 -7.22 27.61 -12.52
C ILE A 131 -6.41 26.38 -12.16
N ILE A 132 -6.66 25.80 -10.98
CA ILE A 132 -6.02 24.57 -10.50
C ILE A 132 -6.27 23.42 -11.50
N GLY A 133 -7.51 23.23 -11.93
CA GLY A 133 -7.87 22.21 -12.91
C GLY A 133 -7.14 22.39 -14.26
N LYS A 134 -7.00 23.63 -14.75
CA LYS A 134 -6.22 23.94 -15.95
C LYS A 134 -4.72 23.63 -15.74
N ALA A 135 -4.15 24.06 -14.62
CA ALA A 135 -2.75 23.83 -14.27
C ALA A 135 -2.43 22.32 -14.17
N LYS A 136 -3.24 21.54 -13.45
CA LYS A 136 -3.13 20.07 -13.34
C LYS A 136 -3.13 19.39 -14.70
N ASN A 137 -4.10 19.74 -15.54
CA ASN A 137 -4.25 19.13 -16.86
C ASN A 137 -3.08 19.49 -17.79
N GLN A 138 -2.62 20.74 -17.76
CA GLN A 138 -1.49 21.17 -18.59
C GLN A 138 -0.17 20.58 -18.08
N ALA A 139 0.06 20.52 -16.77
CA ALA A 139 1.23 19.86 -16.18
C ALA A 139 1.32 18.39 -16.62
N LEU A 140 0.21 17.66 -16.59
CA LEU A 140 0.17 16.27 -17.06
C LEU A 140 0.49 16.14 -18.54
N LYS A 141 0.03 17.06 -19.39
CA LYS A 141 0.36 17.07 -20.83
C LYS A 141 1.84 17.37 -21.05
N ASP A 142 2.39 18.36 -20.34
CA ASP A 142 3.79 18.75 -20.46
C ASP A 142 4.73 17.61 -20.05
N ILE A 143 4.46 16.95 -18.91
CA ILE A 143 5.26 15.81 -18.44
C ILE A 143 5.11 14.60 -19.38
N LYS A 144 3.91 14.34 -19.93
CA LYS A 144 3.73 13.29 -20.95
C LYS A 144 4.60 13.52 -22.17
N ARG A 145 4.64 14.75 -22.68
CA ARG A 145 5.49 15.12 -23.83
C ARG A 145 6.97 14.97 -23.47
N LEU A 146 7.40 15.51 -22.33
CA LEU A 146 8.79 15.39 -21.87
C LEU A 146 9.21 13.92 -21.75
N HIS A 147 8.37 13.07 -21.16
CA HIS A 147 8.67 11.64 -21.06
C HIS A 147 8.79 10.96 -22.43
N SER A 148 7.98 11.34 -23.42
CA SER A 148 8.09 10.79 -24.77
C SER A 148 9.33 11.25 -25.54
N GLU A 149 9.83 12.47 -25.26
CA GLU A 149 11.00 13.05 -25.94
C GLU A 149 12.31 12.64 -25.27
N ALA A 150 12.36 12.67 -23.94
CA ALA A 150 13.51 12.32 -23.12
C ALA A 150 13.02 11.83 -21.76
N HIS A 151 12.85 10.51 -21.61
CA HIS A 151 12.36 9.93 -20.37
C HIS A 151 13.38 10.12 -19.24
N LYS A 152 13.00 10.92 -18.23
CA LYS A 152 13.74 11.03 -16.96
C LYS A 152 13.79 9.72 -16.17
N TYR A 153 12.72 8.92 -16.20
CA TYR A 153 12.59 7.69 -15.44
C TYR A 153 12.24 6.52 -16.35
N GLU A 154 12.91 5.40 -16.14
CA GLU A 154 12.49 4.10 -16.66
C GLU A 154 11.49 3.45 -15.69
N TYR A 155 10.43 2.85 -16.22
CA TYR A 155 9.50 2.10 -15.41
C TYR A 155 10.08 0.70 -15.14
N SER A 156 10.70 0.52 -13.97
CA SER A 156 11.39 -0.72 -13.57
C SER A 156 10.47 -1.81 -13.01
N GLU A 157 9.15 -1.67 -13.16
CA GLU A 157 8.16 -2.63 -12.64
C GLU A 157 8.23 -3.96 -13.39
N LYS A 158 8.48 -5.06 -12.66
CA LYS A 158 8.46 -6.42 -13.21
C LYS A 158 7.10 -6.72 -13.84
N SER A 159 7.09 -7.41 -14.98
CA SER A 159 5.84 -7.87 -15.58
C SER A 159 5.19 -8.97 -14.74
N THR A 160 3.87 -9.17 -14.88
CA THR A 160 3.18 -10.28 -14.22
C THR A 160 3.82 -11.63 -14.56
N ALA A 161 4.20 -11.88 -15.80
CA ALA A 161 4.82 -13.14 -16.20
C ALA A 161 6.15 -13.38 -15.47
N GLN A 162 7.01 -12.36 -15.39
CA GLN A 162 8.29 -12.45 -14.68
C GLN A 162 8.11 -12.79 -13.20
N VAL A 163 7.17 -12.13 -12.51
CA VAL A 163 6.91 -12.40 -11.09
C VAL A 163 6.39 -13.82 -10.87
N LEU A 164 5.49 -14.30 -11.74
CA LEU A 164 4.94 -15.65 -11.60
C LEU A 164 5.98 -16.74 -11.85
N GLU A 165 6.90 -16.51 -12.80
CA GLU A 165 8.02 -17.41 -13.08
C GLU A 165 9.07 -17.39 -11.96
N GLU A 166 9.45 -16.20 -11.50
CA GLU A 166 10.48 -16.02 -10.46
C GLU A 166 10.10 -16.67 -9.12
N TYR A 167 8.82 -16.62 -8.75
CA TYR A 167 8.32 -17.16 -7.48
C TYR A 167 7.54 -18.46 -7.62
N ASP A 168 7.62 -19.14 -8.79
CA ASP A 168 6.94 -20.41 -9.09
C ASP A 168 5.45 -20.44 -8.67
N VAL A 169 4.73 -19.36 -8.98
CA VAL A 169 3.34 -19.19 -8.56
C VAL A 169 2.43 -20.08 -9.40
N LYS A 170 1.73 -21.00 -8.74
CA LYS A 170 0.73 -21.86 -9.39
C LYS A 170 -0.44 -21.05 -9.96
N VAL A 171 -0.62 -21.11 -11.29
CA VAL A 171 -1.76 -20.51 -11.99
C VAL A 171 -2.74 -21.59 -12.44
N ILE A 172 -3.97 -21.53 -11.95
CA ILE A 172 -5.07 -22.43 -12.29
C ILE A 172 -5.96 -21.71 -13.31
N ASN A 173 -6.01 -22.25 -14.53
CA ASN A 173 -6.79 -21.67 -15.62
C ASN A 173 -8.17 -22.34 -15.69
N ILE A 174 -9.24 -21.53 -15.64
CA ILE A 174 -10.62 -21.99 -15.78
C ILE A 174 -11.36 -21.19 -16.85
N ASN A 175 -12.43 -21.75 -17.41
CA ASN A 175 -13.19 -21.14 -18.50
C ASN A 175 -14.59 -20.74 -18.02
N GLY A 176 -14.92 -19.44 -18.09
CA GLY A 176 -16.23 -18.88 -17.77
C GLY A 176 -17.03 -18.46 -19.02
N GLU A 177 -18.35 -18.59 -18.94
CA GLU A 177 -19.27 -18.03 -19.94
C GLU A 177 -19.61 -16.59 -19.56
N TYR A 178 -18.86 -15.64 -20.12
CA TYR A 178 -19.07 -14.22 -19.84
C TYR A 178 -20.30 -13.69 -20.57
N VAL A 179 -21.14 -12.95 -19.84
CA VAL A 179 -22.27 -12.21 -20.37
C VAL A 179 -22.12 -10.73 -20.04
N GLU A 180 -22.67 -9.88 -20.90
CA GLU A 180 -22.78 -8.44 -20.65
C GLU A 180 -24.05 -8.20 -19.83
N ASP A 181 -23.89 -7.53 -18.68
CA ASP A 181 -24.98 -7.14 -17.79
C ASP A 181 -25.28 -5.64 -17.96
N GLU A 182 -26.49 -5.21 -17.59
CA GLU A 182 -26.96 -3.82 -17.75
C GLU A 182 -26.03 -2.81 -17.03
N ASP A 183 -25.37 -3.26 -15.94
CA ASP A 183 -24.42 -2.49 -15.14
C ASP A 183 -22.99 -2.39 -15.71
N ARG A 184 -22.76 -2.82 -16.98
CA ARG A 184 -21.44 -2.80 -17.67
C ARG A 184 -20.32 -3.59 -16.99
N LYS A 185 -20.60 -4.32 -15.90
CA LYS A 185 -19.65 -5.25 -15.29
C LYS A 185 -19.79 -6.62 -15.96
N ALA A 186 -18.67 -7.21 -16.34
CA ALA A 186 -18.68 -8.53 -16.96
C ALA A 186 -19.06 -9.59 -15.91
N LYS A 187 -20.19 -10.27 -16.12
CA LYS A 187 -20.69 -11.35 -15.26
C LYS A 187 -20.43 -12.70 -15.91
N ILE A 188 -20.36 -13.75 -15.10
CA ILE A 188 -20.20 -15.13 -15.57
C ILE A 188 -21.50 -15.87 -15.31
N LYS A 189 -22.05 -16.48 -16.36
CA LYS A 189 -23.22 -17.34 -16.25
C LYS A 189 -22.79 -18.70 -15.72
N TYR A 190 -23.32 -19.08 -14.57
CA TYR A 190 -23.06 -20.38 -13.95
C TYR A 190 -24.32 -20.98 -13.33
N GLN A 191 -24.70 -22.18 -13.77
CA GLN A 191 -25.90 -22.89 -13.31
C GLN A 191 -27.19 -22.04 -13.30
N GLY A 192 -27.32 -21.15 -14.27
CA GLY A 192 -28.48 -20.25 -14.41
C GLY A 192 -28.37 -18.92 -13.66
N ASN A 193 -27.35 -18.72 -12.82
CA ASN A 193 -27.08 -17.48 -12.09
C ASN A 193 -26.02 -16.62 -12.77
N LEU A 194 -26.04 -15.32 -12.50
CA LEU A 194 -25.03 -14.35 -12.94
C LEU A 194 -24.09 -14.00 -11.77
N LEU A 195 -22.85 -14.47 -11.85
CA LEU A 195 -21.85 -14.35 -10.79
C LEU A 195 -20.76 -13.34 -11.19
N THR A 196 -20.11 -12.70 -10.22
CA THR A 196 -18.81 -12.06 -10.44
C THR A 196 -17.74 -13.12 -10.70
N VAL A 197 -16.51 -12.68 -11.01
CA VAL A 197 -15.41 -13.61 -11.29
C VAL A 197 -15.01 -14.36 -10.01
N GLU A 198 -15.00 -13.66 -8.88
CA GLU A 198 -14.72 -14.16 -7.54
C GLU A 198 -15.81 -15.15 -7.12
N GLU A 199 -17.08 -14.76 -7.20
CA GLU A 199 -18.24 -15.63 -6.89
C GLU A 199 -18.24 -16.92 -7.73
N TYR A 200 -17.82 -16.84 -8.99
CA TYR A 200 -17.68 -18.01 -9.86
C TYR A 200 -16.55 -18.96 -9.40
N VAL A 201 -15.41 -18.41 -8.98
CA VAL A 201 -14.32 -19.21 -8.40
C VAL A 201 -14.76 -19.87 -7.10
N GLU A 202 -15.47 -19.14 -6.23
CA GLU A 202 -16.03 -19.70 -5.00
C GLU A 202 -16.98 -20.86 -5.28
N ALA A 203 -17.89 -20.73 -6.26
CA ALA A 203 -18.80 -21.81 -6.65
C ALA A 203 -18.05 -23.08 -7.08
N ILE A 204 -16.99 -22.95 -7.87
CA ILE A 204 -16.15 -24.09 -8.29
C ILE A 204 -15.44 -24.74 -7.08
N LEU A 205 -14.91 -23.92 -6.17
CA LEU A 205 -14.24 -24.41 -4.96
C LEU A 205 -15.22 -25.15 -4.05
N HIS A 206 -16.45 -24.63 -3.90
CA HIS A 206 -17.51 -25.28 -3.14
C HIS A 206 -17.89 -26.65 -3.70
N GLU A 207 -17.98 -26.81 -5.03
CA GLU A 207 -18.20 -28.12 -5.66
C GLU A 207 -17.07 -29.12 -5.40
N GLN A 208 -15.87 -28.62 -5.14
CA GLN A 208 -14.71 -29.42 -4.75
C GLN A 208 -14.62 -29.67 -3.23
N GLY A 209 -15.62 -29.22 -2.48
CA GLY A 209 -15.74 -29.40 -1.04
C GLY A 209 -14.97 -28.39 -0.19
N TYR A 210 -14.44 -27.32 -0.79
CA TYR A 210 -13.85 -26.21 -0.03
C TYR A 210 -14.94 -25.31 0.54
N LYS A 211 -14.61 -24.60 1.60
CA LYS A 211 -15.30 -23.40 2.05
C LYS A 211 -14.45 -22.19 1.71
N THR A 212 -15.08 -21.06 1.42
CA THR A 212 -14.37 -19.82 1.09
C THR A 212 -14.63 -18.70 2.09
N VAL A 213 -13.67 -17.79 2.21
CA VAL A 213 -13.79 -16.50 2.89
C VAL A 213 -13.25 -15.45 1.95
N GLN A 214 -14.05 -14.43 1.63
CA GLN A 214 -13.55 -13.26 0.92
C GLN A 214 -12.70 -12.42 1.85
N LEU A 215 -11.46 -12.16 1.47
CA LEU A 215 -10.48 -11.47 2.29
C LEU A 215 -10.32 -10.01 1.89
N GLU A 216 -9.67 -9.76 0.75
CA GLU A 216 -8.95 -8.51 0.50
C GLU A 216 -7.94 -8.22 1.63
N SER A 217 -7.57 -6.95 1.86
CA SER A 217 -6.57 -6.58 2.88
C SER A 217 -7.17 -6.34 4.27
N SER A 218 -8.45 -5.95 4.36
CA SER A 218 -9.09 -5.49 5.61
C SER A 218 -9.05 -6.51 6.75
N PRO A 219 -9.35 -7.81 6.56
CA PRO A 219 -9.29 -8.81 7.64
C PRO A 219 -7.89 -8.96 8.23
N PHE A 220 -6.83 -8.80 7.43
CA PHE A 220 -5.46 -8.83 7.93
C PHE A 220 -5.11 -7.59 8.77
N HIS A 221 -5.74 -6.45 8.49
CA HIS A 221 -5.62 -5.24 9.33
C HIS A 221 -6.34 -5.41 10.66
N VAL A 222 -7.46 -6.13 10.66
CA VAL A 222 -8.13 -6.50 11.92
C VAL A 222 -7.21 -7.41 12.74
N LEU A 223 -6.67 -8.48 12.14
CA LEU A 223 -5.73 -9.37 12.84
C LEU A 223 -4.57 -8.58 13.45
N PHE A 224 -3.96 -7.72 12.63
CA PHE A 224 -2.85 -6.87 13.08
C PHE A 224 -3.26 -5.96 14.24
N ALA A 225 -4.37 -5.24 14.12
CA ALA A 225 -4.84 -4.35 15.17
C ALA A 225 -5.19 -5.09 16.46
N VAL A 226 -5.91 -6.21 16.36
CA VAL A 226 -6.36 -7.01 17.51
C VAL A 226 -5.19 -7.61 18.25
N PHE A 227 -4.19 -8.13 17.54
CA PHE A 227 -3.06 -8.77 18.20
C PHE A 227 -1.94 -7.80 18.57
N MET A 228 -1.71 -6.71 17.84
CA MET A 228 -0.54 -5.84 18.06
C MET A 228 -0.83 -4.56 18.83
N TRP A 229 -2.09 -4.23 19.15
CA TRP A 229 -2.41 -2.95 19.81
C TRP A 229 -1.63 -2.74 21.11
N MET A 230 -1.42 -3.77 21.93
CA MET A 230 -0.71 -3.62 23.21
C MET A 230 0.72 -3.14 23.04
N VAL A 231 1.44 -3.65 22.03
CA VAL A 231 2.84 -3.26 21.79
C VAL A 231 2.95 -1.93 21.05
N ILE A 232 2.00 -1.64 20.15
CA ILE A 232 1.93 -0.39 19.37
C ILE A 232 1.53 0.80 20.25
N GLN A 233 0.54 0.61 21.12
CA GLN A 233 -0.05 1.65 21.96
C GLN A 233 0.54 1.64 23.37
N ASP A 234 1.69 0.99 23.55
CA ASP A 234 2.37 0.86 24.82
C ASP A 234 2.75 2.24 25.38
N PRO A 235 2.18 2.67 26.53
CA PRO A 235 2.51 3.96 27.12
C PRO A 235 3.95 4.06 27.62
N ALA A 236 4.69 2.95 27.72
CA ALA A 236 6.12 2.95 28.04
C ALA A 236 7.00 3.27 26.82
N ASP A 237 6.45 3.28 25.59
CA ASP A 237 7.17 3.76 24.42
C ASP A 237 7.30 5.30 24.47
N PRO A 238 8.52 5.87 24.56
CA PRO A 238 8.70 7.32 24.60
C PRO A 238 8.32 8.03 23.30
N GLN A 239 8.10 7.30 22.19
CA GLN A 239 7.62 7.89 20.93
C GLN A 239 6.11 7.86 20.78
N VAL A 240 5.38 7.17 21.67
CA VAL A 240 3.91 7.15 21.62
C VAL A 240 3.36 8.51 22.02
N GLN A 241 2.54 9.07 21.13
CA GLN A 241 1.78 10.30 21.36
C GLN A 241 0.30 10.11 21.01
N MET A 242 -0.53 11.05 21.45
CA MET A 242 -1.96 11.02 21.12
C MET A 242 -2.18 11.53 19.68
N ALA A 243 -2.62 10.65 18.80
CA ALA A 243 -3.01 10.97 17.43
C ALA A 243 -4.53 11.16 17.34
N GLY A 244 -4.96 12.31 16.79
CA GLY A 244 -6.36 12.64 16.57
C GLY A 244 -6.78 12.42 15.12
N PHE A 245 -7.92 11.77 14.89
CA PHE A 245 -8.52 11.62 13.56
C PHE A 245 -10.05 11.59 13.63
N GLY A 246 -10.74 11.85 12.52
CA GLY A 246 -12.20 11.79 12.49
C GLY A 246 -12.72 10.35 12.54
N GLU A 247 -13.76 10.11 13.34
CA GLU A 247 -14.45 8.82 13.43
C GLU A 247 -14.83 8.28 12.04
N ARG A 248 -14.37 7.06 11.72
CA ARG A 248 -14.57 6.45 10.40
C ARG A 248 -15.98 5.91 10.22
N SER A 249 -16.59 5.38 11.28
CA SER A 249 -18.00 4.99 11.30
C SER A 249 -18.94 6.17 11.02
N ALA A 250 -18.60 7.38 11.50
CA ALA A 250 -19.35 8.60 11.20
C ALA A 250 -19.15 9.07 9.75
N TYR A 251 -17.95 8.88 9.18
CA TYR A 251 -17.67 9.15 7.76
C TYR A 251 -18.56 8.30 6.84
N GLU A 252 -18.70 7.02 7.14
CA GLU A 252 -19.51 6.09 6.33
C GLU A 252 -21.02 6.34 6.50
N LYS A 253 -21.46 6.84 7.66
CA LYS A 253 -22.87 7.08 7.99
C LYS A 253 -23.30 8.55 7.82
N SER A 254 -22.44 9.41 7.26
CA SER A 254 -22.69 10.85 7.11
C SER A 254 -23.19 11.54 8.38
N ARG A 255 -22.62 11.18 9.54
CA ARG A 255 -22.95 11.77 10.86
C ARG A 255 -21.90 12.80 11.28
N GLU A 256 -22.21 13.55 12.33
CA GLU A 256 -21.26 14.47 12.97
C GLU A 256 -20.00 13.70 13.40
N LYS A 257 -18.85 14.20 12.99
CA LYS A 257 -17.56 13.51 13.11
C LYS A 257 -16.94 13.88 14.46
N ASN A 258 -17.03 12.99 15.43
CA ASN A 258 -16.26 13.15 16.66
C ASN A 258 -14.79 12.80 16.40
N PRO A 259 -13.84 13.55 16.97
CA PRO A 259 -12.44 13.16 16.94
C PRO A 259 -12.24 11.91 17.81
N ILE A 260 -11.62 10.89 17.24
CA ILE A 260 -11.07 9.75 17.98
C ILE A 260 -9.61 10.08 18.28
N TRP A 261 -9.20 9.81 19.52
CA TRP A 261 -7.83 9.94 19.98
C TRP A 261 -7.25 8.57 20.28
N VAL A 262 -6.11 8.25 19.68
CA VAL A 262 -5.46 6.94 19.82
C VAL A 262 -3.97 7.14 20.10
N PRO A 263 -3.38 6.42 21.07
CA PRO A 263 -1.93 6.43 21.25
C PRO A 263 -1.25 5.77 20.05
N LEU A 264 -0.35 6.48 19.37
CA LEU A 264 0.44 5.96 18.26
C LEU A 264 1.87 6.52 18.31
N PRO A 265 2.88 5.70 18.01
CA PRO A 265 4.25 6.18 17.89
C PRO A 265 4.43 6.94 16.57
N ASP A 266 5.32 7.95 16.58
CA ASP A 266 5.63 8.76 15.39
C ASP A 266 6.06 7.92 14.19
N ASP A 267 6.81 6.84 14.45
CA ASP A 267 7.31 5.91 13.45
C ASP A 267 6.35 4.74 13.15
N PHE A 268 5.10 4.78 13.65
CA PHE A 268 4.12 3.71 13.45
C PHE A 268 4.06 3.24 12.00
N GLY A 269 4.19 1.92 11.82
CA GLY A 269 4.05 1.24 10.54
C GLY A 269 5.23 1.41 9.57
N SER A 270 6.29 2.11 9.97
CA SER A 270 7.55 2.16 9.22
C SER A 270 8.49 1.01 9.62
N PRO A 271 9.50 0.70 8.79
CA PRO A 271 10.59 -0.20 9.19
C PRO A 271 11.39 0.27 10.41
N GLY A 272 11.36 1.57 10.71
CA GLY A 272 12.01 2.13 11.89
C GLY A 272 11.36 1.65 13.19
N TYR A 273 10.03 1.52 13.21
CA TYR A 273 9.29 1.04 14.37
C TYR A 273 9.70 -0.38 14.75
N SER A 274 9.67 -1.33 13.80
CA SER A 274 10.03 -2.73 14.08
C SER A 274 11.47 -2.86 14.58
N LYS A 275 12.44 -2.18 13.94
CA LYS A 275 13.84 -2.18 14.39
C LYS A 275 13.99 -1.65 15.81
N ARG A 276 13.28 -0.58 16.16
CA ARG A 276 13.37 0.08 17.47
C ARG A 276 12.69 -0.72 18.58
N ARG A 277 11.56 -1.34 18.28
CA ARG A 277 10.70 -2.09 19.22
C ARG A 277 10.92 -3.60 19.13
N ALA A 278 12.00 -4.04 18.49
CA ALA A 278 12.24 -5.45 18.19
C ALA A 278 12.17 -6.36 19.43
N LEU A 279 12.69 -5.89 20.57
CA LEU A 279 12.67 -6.66 21.82
C LEU A 279 11.25 -6.77 22.40
N GLU A 280 10.49 -5.68 22.38
CA GLU A 280 9.11 -5.64 22.87
C GLU A 280 8.19 -6.46 21.96
N ILE A 281 8.38 -6.37 20.64
CA ILE A 281 7.68 -7.19 19.65
C ILE A 281 7.97 -8.67 19.88
N GLU A 282 9.24 -9.06 20.09
CA GLU A 282 9.59 -10.45 20.33
C GLU A 282 8.96 -10.99 21.63
N ARG A 283 8.98 -10.19 22.70
CA ARG A 283 8.32 -10.54 23.97
C ARG A 283 6.80 -10.65 23.84
N HIS A 284 6.20 -9.87 22.95
CA HIS A 284 4.77 -9.86 22.71
C HIS A 284 4.28 -11.15 22.04
N PHE A 285 5.09 -11.76 21.17
CA PHE A 285 4.84 -13.10 20.63
C PHE A 285 5.17 -14.18 21.65
N SER A 286 4.34 -14.25 22.69
CA SER A 286 4.51 -15.14 23.82
C SER A 286 4.00 -16.57 23.54
N PRO A 287 4.40 -17.58 24.34
CA PRO A 287 3.94 -18.96 24.18
C PRO A 287 2.41 -19.13 24.19
N GLU A 288 1.69 -18.21 24.83
CA GLU A 288 0.22 -18.15 24.82
C GLU A 288 -0.35 -18.02 23.40
N MET A 289 0.39 -17.43 22.45
CA MET A 289 -0.02 -17.34 21.05
C MET A 289 0.34 -18.56 20.21
N GLU A 290 0.90 -19.63 20.81
CA GLU A 290 1.25 -20.88 20.11
C GLU A 290 0.12 -21.92 20.16
N ASP A 291 -0.82 -21.79 21.10
CA ASP A 291 -1.99 -22.66 21.19
C ASP A 291 -3.19 -22.09 20.43
N LYS A 292 -3.88 -22.95 19.65
CA LYS A 292 -4.94 -22.51 18.76
C LYS A 292 -6.20 -22.05 19.49
N ASP A 293 -6.61 -22.76 20.53
CA ASP A 293 -7.81 -22.43 21.29
C ASP A 293 -7.58 -21.14 22.08
N ASN A 294 -6.39 -21.00 22.67
CA ASN A 294 -6.01 -19.78 23.35
C ASN A 294 -5.86 -18.59 22.40
N LEU A 295 -5.31 -18.78 21.20
CA LEU A 295 -5.20 -17.70 20.20
C LEU A 295 -6.58 -17.19 19.77
N LEU A 296 -7.56 -18.09 19.59
CA LEU A 296 -8.93 -17.70 19.27
C LEU A 296 -9.61 -16.98 20.45
N TRP A 297 -9.40 -17.46 21.68
CA TRP A 297 -9.87 -16.79 22.89
C TRP A 297 -9.27 -15.39 23.04
N LEU A 298 -7.96 -15.24 22.83
CA LEU A 298 -7.25 -13.95 22.86
C LEU A 298 -7.81 -13.00 21.81
N PHE A 299 -8.09 -13.48 20.59
CA PHE A 299 -8.71 -12.67 19.55
C PHE A 299 -10.05 -12.10 20.05
N ASP A 300 -10.97 -12.97 20.48
CA ASP A 300 -12.30 -12.57 20.94
C ASP A 300 -12.22 -11.62 22.14
N TYR A 301 -11.27 -11.85 23.05
CA TYR A 301 -11.04 -11.00 24.22
C TYR A 301 -10.46 -9.62 23.85
N TRP A 302 -9.54 -9.52 22.88
CA TRP A 302 -8.86 -8.27 22.49
C TRP A 302 -9.60 -7.42 21.45
N VAL A 303 -10.60 -7.95 20.75
CA VAL A 303 -11.44 -7.19 19.81
C VAL A 303 -11.97 -5.86 20.38
N PRO A 304 -12.58 -5.78 21.58
CA PRO A 304 -13.07 -4.51 22.12
C PRO A 304 -11.93 -3.54 22.47
N TYR A 305 -10.80 -4.02 22.99
CA TYR A 305 -9.69 -3.17 23.43
C TYR A 305 -8.88 -2.59 22.26
N SER A 306 -8.89 -3.25 21.11
CA SER A 306 -8.20 -2.81 19.89
C SER A 306 -8.99 -1.79 19.04
N GLU A 307 -10.19 -1.36 19.48
CA GLU A 307 -11.09 -0.52 18.67
C GLU A 307 -10.42 0.76 18.16
N GLY A 308 -9.63 1.45 18.99
CA GLY A 308 -8.92 2.66 18.58
C GLY A 308 -7.99 2.42 17.39
N LEU A 309 -7.15 1.38 17.47
CA LEU A 309 -6.25 1.02 16.36
C LEU A 309 -7.03 0.56 15.12
N ARG A 310 -8.10 -0.22 15.32
CA ARG A 310 -8.97 -0.67 14.22
C ARG A 310 -9.64 0.51 13.50
N GLN A 311 -10.12 1.50 14.22
CA GLN A 311 -10.67 2.73 13.64
C GLN A 311 -9.61 3.52 12.86
N TYR A 312 -8.39 3.62 13.42
CA TYR A 312 -7.27 4.29 12.74
C TYR A 312 -6.93 3.63 11.40
N LEU A 313 -6.88 2.29 11.38
CA LEU A 313 -6.56 1.47 10.21
C LEU A 313 -7.74 1.21 9.26
N TRP A 314 -8.90 1.84 9.51
CA TRP A 314 -10.13 1.59 8.75
C TRP A 314 -10.61 0.12 8.78
N ALA A 315 -10.20 -0.63 9.79
CA ALA A 315 -10.47 -2.06 9.98
C ALA A 315 -11.47 -2.31 11.11
N HIS A 316 -12.55 -1.53 11.15
CA HIS A 316 -13.49 -1.49 12.28
C HIS A 316 -14.84 -2.17 12.00
N ARG A 317 -15.12 -2.55 10.74
CA ARG A 317 -16.41 -3.10 10.34
C ARG A 317 -16.59 -4.53 10.86
N GLU A 318 -17.78 -4.85 11.33
CA GLU A 318 -18.11 -6.18 11.90
C GLU A 318 -17.82 -7.31 10.92
N ILE A 319 -18.16 -7.15 9.63
CA ILE A 319 -17.87 -8.15 8.60
C ILE A 319 -16.38 -8.48 8.46
N ASP A 320 -15.50 -7.48 8.62
CA ASP A 320 -14.05 -7.68 8.53
C ASP A 320 -13.52 -8.37 9.80
N ILE A 321 -14.16 -8.12 10.96
CA ILE A 321 -13.85 -8.82 12.22
C ILE A 321 -14.23 -10.29 12.14
N GLU A 322 -15.42 -10.60 11.63
CA GLU A 322 -15.87 -11.97 11.44
C GLU A 322 -14.96 -12.75 10.48
N LYS A 323 -14.56 -12.12 9.38
CA LYS A 323 -13.58 -12.69 8.43
C LYS A 323 -12.23 -12.92 9.10
N ALA A 324 -11.72 -11.94 9.86
CA ALA A 324 -10.46 -12.08 10.58
C ALA A 324 -10.51 -13.21 11.61
N ARG A 325 -11.60 -13.31 12.37
CA ARG A 325 -11.82 -14.42 13.31
C ARG A 325 -11.79 -15.77 12.59
N LYS A 326 -12.41 -15.86 11.40
CA LYS A 326 -12.37 -17.07 10.58
C LYS A 326 -10.94 -17.42 10.12
N ILE A 327 -10.09 -16.43 9.84
CA ILE A 327 -8.67 -16.68 9.55
C ILE A 327 -7.98 -17.34 10.75
N VAL A 328 -8.21 -16.85 11.97
CA VAL A 328 -7.67 -17.46 13.21
C VAL A 328 -8.16 -18.90 13.40
N GLU A 329 -9.42 -19.19 13.06
CA GLU A 329 -9.96 -20.56 13.12
C GLU A 329 -9.33 -21.50 12.10
N VAL A 330 -8.94 -21.02 10.93
CA VAL A 330 -8.45 -21.85 9.82
C VAL A 330 -6.93 -22.03 9.88
N LEU A 331 -6.19 -20.95 10.04
CA LEU A 331 -4.74 -20.96 9.99
C LEU A 331 -4.12 -21.52 11.28
N SER A 332 -2.87 -21.98 11.17
CA SER A 332 -2.09 -22.38 12.33
C SER A 332 -1.63 -21.14 13.13
N PRO A 333 -1.39 -21.28 14.45
CA PRO A 333 -0.82 -20.20 15.24
C PRO A 333 0.49 -19.65 14.68
N VAL A 334 1.36 -20.52 14.16
CA VAL A 334 2.62 -20.14 13.49
C VAL A 334 2.36 -19.26 12.27
N SER A 335 1.37 -19.60 11.45
CA SER A 335 0.98 -18.78 10.28
C SER A 335 0.45 -17.41 10.69
N ILE A 336 -0.34 -17.34 11.77
CA ILE A 336 -0.84 -16.05 12.30
C ILE A 336 0.33 -15.19 12.79
N GLN A 337 1.25 -15.75 13.57
CA GLN A 337 2.43 -15.01 14.01
C GLN A 337 3.31 -14.54 12.85
N ALA A 338 3.50 -15.37 11.81
CA ALA A 338 4.23 -14.99 10.60
C ALA A 338 3.57 -13.79 9.89
N ILE A 339 2.24 -13.78 9.76
CA ILE A 339 1.47 -12.65 9.22
C ILE A 339 1.69 -11.38 10.06
N LEU A 340 1.61 -11.49 11.39
CA LEU A 340 1.77 -10.34 12.29
C LEU A 340 3.19 -9.78 12.25
N ARG A 341 4.21 -10.64 12.23
CA ARG A 341 5.63 -10.25 12.06
C ARG A 341 5.88 -9.58 10.71
N TYR A 342 5.35 -10.18 9.64
CA TYR A 342 5.43 -9.59 8.31
C TYR A 342 4.80 -8.20 8.27
N LEU A 343 3.63 -8.01 8.89
CA LEU A 343 2.97 -6.70 8.92
C LEU A 343 3.67 -5.68 9.83
N VAL A 344 4.17 -6.08 11.01
CA VAL A 344 4.79 -5.12 11.95
C VAL A 344 6.13 -4.57 11.43
N ASP A 345 6.83 -5.36 10.64
CA ASP A 345 8.12 -5.01 10.05
C ASP A 345 8.08 -3.83 9.07
N ASP A 346 6.99 -3.68 8.32
CA ASP A 346 6.77 -2.57 7.39
C ASP A 346 5.29 -2.50 7.03
N TYR A 347 4.47 -2.05 7.99
CA TYR A 347 3.01 -2.08 7.83
C TYR A 347 2.58 -1.30 6.60
N TRP A 348 3.04 -0.06 6.42
CA TRP A 348 2.63 0.76 5.28
C TRP A 348 3.17 0.24 3.93
N GLY A 349 4.28 -0.50 3.93
CA GLY A 349 4.78 -1.18 2.74
C GLY A 349 4.02 -2.47 2.38
N ARG A 350 3.32 -3.08 3.36
CA ARG A 350 2.76 -4.45 3.28
C ARG A 350 1.24 -4.54 3.57
N TYR A 351 0.58 -3.42 3.84
CA TYR A 351 -0.85 -3.39 4.16
C TYR A 351 -1.78 -3.59 2.95
N ILE A 352 -1.30 -3.64 1.71
CA ILE A 352 -2.17 -3.87 0.54
C ILE A 352 -1.58 -4.90 -0.41
N GLY A 353 -2.44 -5.45 -1.27
CA GLY A 353 -2.08 -6.50 -2.22
C GLY A 353 -2.33 -7.93 -1.70
N TRP A 354 -3.03 -8.06 -0.58
CA TRP A 354 -3.45 -9.36 -0.04
C TRP A 354 -4.44 -10.08 -0.98
N PRO A 355 -4.41 -11.43 -1.05
CA PRO A 355 -5.25 -12.21 -1.95
C PRO A 355 -6.76 -12.04 -1.69
N ASP A 356 -7.56 -12.26 -2.74
CA ASP A 356 -9.01 -12.09 -2.69
C ASP A 356 -9.73 -13.10 -1.79
N LEU A 357 -9.28 -14.36 -1.77
CA LEU A 357 -9.98 -15.46 -1.11
C LEU A 357 -9.06 -16.29 -0.21
N LEU A 358 -9.62 -16.82 0.87
CA LEU A 358 -9.11 -17.98 1.61
C LEU A 358 -10.02 -19.17 1.33
N ALA A 359 -9.51 -20.21 0.70
CA ALA A 359 -10.21 -21.47 0.51
C ALA A 359 -9.67 -22.51 1.49
N TYR A 360 -10.53 -23.20 2.22
CA TYR A 360 -10.12 -24.19 3.22
C TYR A 360 -11.03 -25.40 3.27
N ARG A 361 -10.47 -26.54 3.67
CA ARG A 361 -11.18 -27.80 3.89
C ARG A 361 -10.40 -28.63 4.90
N ASP A 362 -11.07 -29.07 5.95
CA ASP A 362 -10.45 -29.81 7.06
C ASP A 362 -9.24 -29.04 7.64
N ASN A 363 -8.03 -29.60 7.52
CA ASN A 363 -6.78 -28.97 7.97
C ASN A 363 -5.99 -28.29 6.85
N ASP A 364 -6.52 -28.25 5.62
CA ASP A 364 -5.86 -27.65 4.47
C ASP A 364 -6.44 -26.26 4.16
N PHE A 365 -5.59 -25.34 3.73
CA PHE A 365 -6.00 -24.05 3.21
C PHE A 365 -5.11 -23.55 2.07
N VAL A 366 -5.64 -22.62 1.28
CA VAL A 366 -4.90 -21.90 0.24
C VAL A 366 -5.46 -20.49 0.09
N LEU A 367 -4.55 -19.52 -0.04
CA LEU A 367 -4.88 -18.16 -0.42
C LEU A 367 -4.97 -18.07 -1.94
N ILE A 368 -6.02 -17.41 -2.45
CA ILE A 368 -6.31 -17.34 -3.87
C ILE A 368 -6.50 -15.90 -4.30
N GLU A 369 -5.70 -15.49 -5.29
CA GLU A 369 -5.94 -14.28 -6.07
C GLU A 369 -6.74 -14.64 -7.33
N VAL A 370 -7.81 -13.91 -7.61
CA VAL A 370 -8.70 -14.15 -8.74
C VAL A 370 -8.45 -13.11 -9.82
N LYS A 371 -8.12 -13.56 -11.03
CA LYS A 371 -7.88 -12.68 -12.18
C LYS A 371 -8.78 -13.03 -13.36
N SER A 372 -9.44 -12.03 -13.91
CA SER A 372 -10.04 -12.18 -15.25
C SER A 372 -8.95 -12.26 -16.33
N SER A 373 -9.28 -12.80 -17.51
CA SER A 373 -8.33 -12.99 -18.62
C SER A 373 -7.45 -11.78 -18.97
N LYS A 374 -7.99 -10.57 -18.86
CA LYS A 374 -7.30 -9.31 -19.19
C LYS A 374 -6.70 -8.61 -17.98
N ASP A 375 -7.06 -9.05 -16.77
CA ASP A 375 -6.57 -8.43 -15.56
C ASP A 375 -5.11 -8.83 -15.28
N LYS A 376 -4.36 -7.90 -14.71
CA LYS A 376 -2.94 -8.06 -14.38
C LYS A 376 -2.76 -7.87 -12.89
N LEU A 377 -1.70 -8.46 -12.35
CA LEU A 377 -1.29 -8.19 -10.97
C LEU A 377 -0.91 -6.72 -10.83
N SER A 378 -1.42 -6.07 -9.78
CA SER A 378 -0.94 -4.75 -9.35
C SER A 378 0.49 -4.84 -8.80
N GLU A 379 1.14 -3.70 -8.58
CA GLU A 379 2.50 -3.70 -7.98
C GLU A 379 2.46 -4.16 -6.52
N GLU A 380 1.39 -3.82 -5.81
CA GLU A 380 1.14 -4.23 -4.44
C GLU A 380 0.98 -5.76 -4.34
N GLN A 381 0.22 -6.37 -5.26
CA GLN A 381 0.06 -7.82 -5.33
C GLN A 381 1.37 -8.53 -5.68
N LYS A 382 2.18 -7.97 -6.60
CA LYS A 382 3.51 -8.52 -6.91
C LYS A 382 4.44 -8.46 -5.70
N ARG A 383 4.40 -7.36 -4.95
CA ARG A 383 5.17 -7.20 -3.71
C ARG A 383 4.72 -8.20 -2.66
N TRP A 384 3.41 -8.41 -2.51
CA TRP A 384 2.89 -9.42 -1.60
C TRP A 384 3.32 -10.83 -1.99
N ILE A 385 3.32 -11.19 -3.28
CA ILE A 385 3.79 -12.51 -3.76
C ILE A 385 5.28 -12.74 -3.42
N ALA A 386 6.12 -11.74 -3.65
CA ALA A 386 7.52 -11.78 -3.26
C ALA A 386 7.65 -11.97 -1.74
N GLY A 387 6.96 -11.13 -0.95
CA GLY A 387 6.98 -11.22 0.50
C GLY A 387 6.39 -12.53 1.05
N ASN A 388 5.40 -13.12 0.38
CA ASN A 388 4.87 -14.42 0.75
C ASN A 388 5.91 -15.52 0.56
N THR A 389 6.67 -15.48 -0.53
CA THR A 389 7.71 -16.48 -0.80
C THR A 389 8.91 -16.33 0.15
N GLU A 390 9.33 -15.08 0.41
CA GLU A 390 10.50 -14.79 1.23
C GLU A 390 10.26 -14.95 2.74
N TYR A 391 9.06 -14.60 3.23
CA TYR A 391 8.81 -14.48 4.68
C TYR A 391 7.64 -15.33 5.18
N LEU A 392 6.47 -15.29 4.51
CA LEU A 392 5.23 -15.87 5.07
C LEU A 392 5.10 -17.39 4.81
N GLN A 393 5.54 -17.83 3.64
CA GLN A 393 5.43 -19.19 3.11
C GLN A 393 4.01 -19.77 3.18
N LEU A 394 2.98 -18.94 2.99
CA LEU A 394 1.59 -19.40 2.97
C LEU A 394 1.25 -20.03 1.62
N PRO A 395 0.48 -21.13 1.58
CA PRO A 395 0.01 -21.71 0.34
C PRO A 395 -0.78 -20.69 -0.48
N PHE A 396 -0.35 -20.45 -1.71
CA PHE A 396 -0.91 -19.42 -2.57
C PHE A 396 -1.10 -19.93 -4.01
N SER A 397 -2.15 -19.48 -4.68
CA SER A 397 -2.38 -19.75 -6.10
C SER A 397 -3.18 -18.63 -6.77
N ILE A 398 -3.07 -18.52 -8.09
CA ILE A 398 -3.89 -17.59 -8.88
C ILE A 398 -4.92 -18.38 -9.67
N PHE A 399 -6.19 -18.00 -9.55
CA PHE A 399 -7.25 -18.47 -10.44
C PHE A 399 -7.43 -17.49 -11.59
N LYS A 400 -7.11 -17.92 -12.81
CA LYS A 400 -7.29 -17.12 -14.03
C LYS A 400 -8.50 -17.57 -14.83
N VAL A 401 -9.47 -16.69 -14.97
CA VAL A 401 -10.74 -16.97 -15.65
C VAL A 401 -10.74 -16.46 -17.08
N HIS A 402 -10.82 -17.40 -18.03
CA HIS A 402 -10.82 -17.15 -19.47
C HIS A 402 -12.23 -17.19 -20.04
N ARG A 403 -12.45 -16.50 -21.16
CA ARG A 403 -13.72 -16.58 -21.90
C ARG A 403 -13.78 -17.90 -22.67
N LYS A 404 -14.85 -18.68 -22.49
CA LYS A 404 -15.10 -19.96 -23.20
C LYS A 404 -14.92 -19.88 -24.74
N ASN A 405 -15.17 -18.72 -25.35
CA ASN A 405 -15.13 -18.56 -26.80
C ASN A 405 -13.80 -18.00 -27.35
N ALA A 406 -12.78 -17.78 -26.52
CA ALA A 406 -11.48 -17.24 -26.96
C ALA A 406 -10.47 -18.31 -27.43
N GLN A 407 -10.80 -19.61 -27.27
CA GLN A 407 -9.88 -20.74 -27.55
C GLN A 407 -10.18 -21.51 -28.86
N GLN A 408 -10.87 -20.93 -29.85
CA GLN A 408 -10.93 -21.55 -31.20
C GLN A 408 -9.63 -21.44 -32.02
N GLY A 409 -8.50 -21.05 -31.40
CA GLY A 409 -7.21 -20.88 -32.08
C GLY A 409 -6.06 -21.79 -31.64
N HIS A 410 -6.17 -22.54 -30.54
CA HIS A 410 -5.11 -23.46 -30.10
C HIS A 410 -5.72 -24.72 -29.47
N PRO A 411 -5.33 -25.92 -29.91
CA PRO A 411 -5.87 -27.16 -29.36
C PRO A 411 -5.50 -27.27 -27.88
N ALA A 412 -6.52 -27.47 -27.05
CA ALA A 412 -6.35 -27.75 -25.63
C ALA A 412 -5.56 -29.05 -25.44
N ASP A 413 -4.51 -29.01 -24.63
CA ASP A 413 -3.81 -30.21 -24.17
C ASP A 413 -4.75 -31.02 -23.24
N PRO A 414 -5.08 -32.28 -23.57
CA PRO A 414 -6.01 -33.12 -22.80
C PRO A 414 -5.57 -33.42 -21.36
N LYS A 415 -4.37 -33.02 -20.95
CA LYS A 415 -3.84 -33.27 -19.60
C LYS A 415 -4.32 -32.30 -18.51
N ASN A 416 -5.04 -31.22 -18.85
CA ASN A 416 -5.49 -30.21 -17.88
C ASN A 416 -6.86 -30.47 -17.22
N ALA A 417 -7.51 -31.60 -17.51
CA ALA A 417 -8.61 -32.11 -16.69
C ALA A 417 -8.06 -32.81 -15.42
N ALA A 418 -7.14 -32.16 -14.71
CA ALA A 418 -6.59 -32.69 -13.49
C ALA A 418 -7.48 -32.29 -12.31
N ARG A 419 -8.04 -33.30 -11.63
CA ARG A 419 -8.63 -33.18 -10.30
C ARG A 419 -7.73 -32.31 -9.42
N PHE A 420 -8.33 -31.30 -8.78
CA PHE A 420 -7.71 -30.51 -7.74
C PHE A 420 -7.16 -31.44 -6.64
N ARG A 421 -5.84 -31.59 -6.60
CA ARG A 421 -5.11 -32.14 -5.45
C ARG A 421 -4.17 -31.04 -5.00
N VAL A 422 -4.42 -30.53 -3.80
CA VAL A 422 -3.42 -29.81 -3.02
C VAL A 422 -2.47 -30.90 -2.52
N GLY A 423 -1.18 -30.74 -2.85
CA GLY A 423 -0.11 -31.57 -2.30
C GLY A 423 0.41 -30.95 -1.02
#